data_AF-A0A960D032-F1
#
_entry.id   AF-A0A960D032-F1
#
_cell.length_a   1.000
_cell.length_b   1.000
_cell.length_c   1.000
_cell.angle_alpha   90.00
_cell.angle_beta   90.00
_cell.angle_gamma   90.00
#
_symmetry.space_group_name_H-M   'P 1'
#
loop_
_entity.id
_entity.type
_entity.pdbx_description
1 polymer ?
#
loop_
_entity_poly.entity_id
_entity_poly.type
_entity_poly.pdbx_seq_one_letter_code
_entity_poly.pdbx_strand_id
1 'polypeptide(L)'
;MTTRGQSVAIAAAALALVVSAALALIAVHRLSGPAGAQVIEGPYARLLAESVNLGPARSESVHLTVSLQRNVEPVLLTSWARDRGLSVRWREGDDWATVEGSASAVAAAFGVSVRDYRIRAGVDAGRVFYASPQQPGVPPAARTEVSGVGRILSYTPAQTHRPPLPRDVPGGGLTPAQLLRAYNATPLVREGFTGRGETVLVFGFDGFRQQDMDIYADTFGLPRFTPEVIGGMPERVRGESSMDLQVIHGIVPDAKLVLVNARSTTNNDGGGAFEKLGRLMEAMTDRFPGAVWSFSIGWGCDRLFTAADFAPVRAALAGALRTGTTAFNATGDLAGLECKGGQRWSAPP
;
A
#
# COMPACT_ATOMS: atom_id res chain seq x y z
N MET A 1 -67.60 27.20 15.57
CA MET A 1 -66.15 27.28 15.29
C MET A 1 -65.43 26.20 16.12
N THR A 2 -65.48 24.93 15.71
CA THR A 2 -64.77 23.84 16.45
C THR A 2 -64.36 22.66 15.55
N THR A 3 -64.92 22.55 14.35
CA THR A 3 -64.71 21.38 13.46
C THR A 3 -63.44 21.46 12.60
N ARG A 4 -62.96 22.65 12.21
CA ARG A 4 -61.75 22.79 11.36
C ARG A 4 -60.44 22.45 12.09
N GLY A 5 -60.34 22.71 13.40
CA GLY A 5 -59.13 22.45 14.19
C GLY A 5 -58.87 20.94 14.41
N GLN A 6 -59.93 20.17 14.60
CA GLN A 6 -59.83 18.71 14.79
C GLN A 6 -59.41 17.98 13.51
N SER A 7 -59.91 18.40 12.34
CA SER A 7 -59.53 17.77 11.07
C SER A 7 -58.06 17.98 10.72
N VAL A 8 -57.49 19.15 11.05
CA VAL A 8 -56.06 19.44 10.81
C VAL A 8 -55.18 18.64 11.78
N ALA A 9 -55.58 18.50 13.05
CA ALA A 9 -54.84 17.71 14.02
C ALA A 9 -54.81 16.21 13.67
N ILE A 10 -55.94 15.67 13.18
CA ILE A 10 -56.02 14.26 12.74
C ILE A 10 -55.16 14.04 11.48
N ALA A 11 -55.19 14.96 10.53
CA ALA A 11 -54.35 14.88 9.33
C ALA A 11 -52.85 14.96 9.65
N ALA A 12 -52.45 15.83 10.58
CA ALA A 12 -51.05 15.93 11.03
C ALA A 12 -50.58 14.67 11.78
N ALA A 13 -51.43 14.09 12.63
CA ALA A 13 -51.13 12.83 13.33
C ALA A 13 -51.01 11.65 12.36
N ALA A 14 -51.89 11.57 11.36
CA ALA A 14 -51.81 10.54 10.32
C ALA A 14 -50.54 10.67 9.47
N LEU A 15 -50.14 11.90 9.10
CA LEU A 15 -48.91 12.14 8.35
C LEU A 15 -47.66 11.79 9.18
N ALA A 16 -47.65 12.13 10.47
CA ALA A 16 -46.55 11.77 11.37
C ALA A 16 -46.41 10.25 11.54
N LEU A 17 -47.52 9.51 11.60
CA LEU A 17 -47.54 8.04 11.65
C LEU A 17 -47.01 7.42 10.36
N VAL A 18 -47.40 7.94 9.19
CA VAL A 18 -46.89 7.47 7.90
C VAL A 18 -45.41 7.75 7.74
N VAL A 19 -44.93 8.93 8.13
CA VAL A 19 -43.50 9.27 8.10
C VAL A 19 -42.69 8.41 9.07
N SER A 20 -43.23 8.16 10.27
CA SER A 20 -42.58 7.29 11.27
C SER A 20 -42.53 5.83 10.78
N ALA A 21 -43.60 5.33 10.18
CA ALA A 21 -43.64 3.99 9.59
C ALA A 21 -42.69 3.87 8.39
N ALA A 22 -42.60 4.91 7.55
CA ALA A 22 -41.64 4.95 6.43
C ALA A 22 -40.19 4.97 6.92
N LEU A 23 -39.88 5.78 7.95
CA LEU A 23 -38.54 5.83 8.57
C LEU A 23 -38.19 4.51 9.25
N ALA A 24 -39.15 3.87 9.92
CA ALA A 24 -38.98 2.55 10.51
C ALA A 24 -38.76 1.47 9.44
N LEU A 25 -39.50 1.49 8.32
CA LEU A 25 -39.27 0.59 7.19
C LEU A 25 -37.88 0.80 6.57
N ILE A 26 -37.43 2.05 6.40
CA ILE A 26 -36.09 2.37 5.88
C ILE A 26 -35.01 1.87 6.85
N ALA A 27 -35.21 2.01 8.16
CA ALA A 27 -34.29 1.50 9.18
C ALA A 27 -34.24 -0.04 9.18
N VAL A 28 -35.40 -0.71 9.11
CA VAL A 28 -35.49 -2.18 9.04
C VAL A 28 -34.89 -2.72 7.74
N HIS A 29 -35.04 -2.01 6.61
CA HIS A 29 -34.41 -2.39 5.34
C HIS A 29 -32.89 -2.22 5.38
N ARG A 30 -32.37 -1.22 6.11
CA ARG A 30 -30.93 -1.07 6.37
C ARG A 30 -30.37 -2.13 7.31
N LEU A 31 -31.19 -2.67 8.20
CA LEU A 31 -30.82 -3.73 9.15
C LEU A 31 -30.96 -5.15 8.56
N SER A 32 -31.66 -5.32 7.44
CA SER A 32 -32.03 -6.64 6.88
C SER A 32 -31.41 -6.96 5.52
N GLY A 33 -30.42 -6.20 5.05
CA GLY A 33 -29.56 -6.66 3.96
C GLY A 33 -28.68 -7.83 4.43
N PRO A 34 -28.26 -8.77 3.54
CA PRO A 34 -27.16 -9.67 3.88
C PRO A 34 -26.02 -8.79 4.38
N ALA A 35 -25.33 -9.12 5.48
CA ALA A 35 -24.31 -8.26 6.09
C ALA A 35 -23.40 -7.63 5.01
N GLY A 36 -23.72 -6.39 4.62
CA GLY A 36 -23.75 -6.07 3.19
C GLY A 36 -22.51 -5.38 2.72
N ALA A 37 -21.95 -5.88 1.61
CA ALA A 37 -20.80 -5.29 0.97
C ALA A 37 -21.05 -3.79 0.71
N GLN A 38 -20.27 -2.94 1.38
CA GLN A 38 -20.44 -1.50 1.32
C GLN A 38 -19.73 -0.96 0.09
N VAL A 39 -20.37 -0.04 -0.63
CA VAL A 39 -19.72 0.67 -1.74
C VAL A 39 -18.54 1.44 -1.19
N ILE A 40 -17.38 1.29 -1.84
CA ILE A 40 -16.15 1.96 -1.44
C ILE A 40 -16.17 3.37 -2.01
N GLU A 41 -16.05 4.39 -1.16
CA GLU A 41 -16.07 5.80 -1.55
C GLU A 41 -14.65 6.40 -1.66
N GLY A 42 -14.57 7.70 -1.95
CA GLY A 42 -13.32 8.47 -1.87
C GLY A 42 -12.31 8.17 -3.00
N PRO A 43 -10.99 8.17 -2.71
CA PRO A 43 -9.94 7.96 -3.71
C PRO A 43 -10.10 6.67 -4.51
N TYR A 44 -10.55 5.60 -3.88
CA TYR A 44 -10.80 4.33 -4.54
C TYR A 44 -11.96 4.42 -5.55
N ALA A 45 -13.09 5.02 -5.17
CA ALA A 45 -14.20 5.28 -6.09
C ALA A 45 -13.76 6.12 -7.28
N ARG A 46 -12.92 7.14 -7.03
CA ARG A 46 -12.34 7.99 -8.07
C ARG A 46 -11.44 7.20 -9.02
N LEU A 47 -10.55 6.34 -8.52
CA LEU A 47 -9.73 5.44 -9.36
C LEU A 47 -10.60 4.63 -10.33
N LEU A 48 -11.70 4.05 -9.83
CA LEU A 48 -12.61 3.26 -10.66
C LEU A 48 -13.37 4.14 -11.67
N ALA A 49 -13.83 5.32 -11.25
CA ALA A 49 -14.53 6.27 -12.13
C ALA A 49 -13.62 6.86 -13.21
N GLU A 50 -12.33 7.05 -12.90
CA GLU A 50 -11.29 7.52 -13.83
C GLU A 50 -10.77 6.39 -14.75
N SER A 51 -11.20 5.15 -14.54
CA SER A 51 -10.88 4.00 -15.38
C SER A 51 -12.05 3.63 -16.30
N VAL A 52 -11.75 2.92 -17.39
CA VAL A 52 -12.78 2.30 -18.24
C VAL A 52 -13.17 0.95 -17.64
N ASN A 53 -14.44 0.78 -17.33
CA ASN A 53 -14.97 -0.52 -16.91
C ASN A 53 -15.09 -1.46 -18.12
N LEU A 54 -14.40 -2.59 -18.08
CA LEU A 54 -14.36 -3.58 -19.16
C LEU A 54 -15.39 -4.71 -18.98
N GLY A 55 -16.17 -4.70 -17.90
CA GLY A 55 -17.15 -5.74 -17.58
C GLY A 55 -16.69 -6.68 -16.46
N PRO A 56 -17.36 -7.84 -16.31
CA PRO A 56 -16.97 -8.86 -15.32
C PRO A 56 -15.52 -9.28 -15.51
N ALA A 57 -14.78 -9.39 -14.40
CA ALA A 57 -13.38 -9.78 -14.45
C ALA A 57 -13.22 -11.22 -14.95
N ARG A 58 -12.19 -11.44 -15.77
CA ARG A 58 -11.87 -12.76 -16.34
C ARG A 58 -10.65 -13.41 -15.71
N SER A 59 -10.06 -12.79 -14.69
CA SER A 59 -8.87 -13.31 -14.01
C SER A 59 -9.15 -14.71 -13.43
N GLU A 60 -8.29 -15.66 -13.77
CA GLU A 60 -8.31 -17.01 -13.19
C GLU A 60 -7.86 -17.00 -11.73
N SER A 61 -7.13 -15.96 -11.31
CA SER A 61 -6.68 -15.79 -9.93
C SER A 61 -6.90 -14.35 -9.45
N VAL A 62 -7.75 -14.23 -8.42
CA VAL A 62 -8.00 -13.03 -7.63
C VAL A 62 -7.48 -13.28 -6.23
N HIS A 63 -6.67 -12.36 -5.71
CA HIS A 63 -6.03 -12.47 -4.41
C HIS A 63 -6.70 -11.52 -3.43
N LEU A 64 -7.00 -12.01 -2.22
CA LEU A 64 -7.47 -11.20 -1.10
C LEU A 64 -6.64 -11.53 0.13
N THR A 65 -6.16 -10.51 0.82
CA THR A 65 -5.58 -10.69 2.16
C THR A 65 -6.69 -10.64 3.20
N VAL A 66 -6.62 -11.48 4.22
CA VAL A 66 -7.47 -11.39 5.40
C VAL A 66 -6.61 -11.28 6.65
N SER A 67 -7.02 -10.44 7.60
CA SER A 67 -6.44 -10.44 8.93
C SER A 67 -7.15 -11.46 9.80
N LEU A 68 -6.37 -12.17 10.61
CA LEU A 68 -6.86 -13.12 11.59
C LEU A 68 -6.94 -12.43 12.97
N GLN A 69 -7.78 -12.97 13.85
CA GLN A 69 -7.88 -12.52 15.25
C GLN A 69 -6.69 -13.03 16.08
N ARG A 70 -6.10 -14.15 15.66
CA ARG A 70 -5.01 -14.84 16.33
C ARG A 70 -4.07 -15.41 15.27
N ASN A 71 -2.82 -15.60 15.65
CA ASN A 71 -1.78 -16.25 14.84
C ASN A 71 -1.84 -17.78 14.90
N VAL A 72 -3.04 -18.34 14.70
CA VAL A 72 -3.30 -19.79 14.69
C VAL A 72 -4.01 -20.16 13.39
N GLU A 73 -3.97 -21.45 13.04
CA GLU A 73 -4.54 -21.94 11.79
C GLU A 73 -6.03 -21.55 11.64
N PRO A 74 -6.43 -20.90 10.52
CA PRO A 74 -7.80 -20.45 10.32
C PRO A 74 -8.66 -21.56 9.71
N VAL A 75 -9.07 -22.52 10.55
CA VAL A 75 -9.79 -23.75 10.14
C VAL A 75 -11.17 -23.45 9.55
N LEU A 76 -11.95 -22.56 10.18
CA LEU A 76 -13.29 -22.19 9.70
C LEU A 76 -13.21 -21.40 8.40
N LEU A 77 -12.25 -20.47 8.26
CA LEU A 77 -12.01 -19.77 7.00
C LEU A 77 -11.64 -20.75 5.89
N THR A 78 -10.73 -21.68 6.17
CA THR A 78 -10.25 -22.68 5.19
C THR A 78 -11.38 -23.59 4.74
N SER A 79 -12.23 -24.06 5.66
CA SER A 79 -13.44 -24.83 5.32
C SER A 79 -14.42 -24.01 4.49
N TRP A 80 -14.73 -22.79 4.93
CA TRP A 80 -15.67 -21.89 4.23
C TRP A 80 -15.23 -21.58 2.80
N ALA A 81 -13.93 -21.36 2.59
CA ALA A 81 -13.33 -21.07 1.30
C ALA A 81 -13.42 -22.29 0.38
N ARG A 82 -13.05 -23.47 0.88
CA ARG A 82 -13.10 -24.73 0.11
C ARG A 82 -14.50 -25.03 -0.41
N ASP A 83 -15.52 -24.87 0.43
CA ASP A 83 -16.93 -25.08 0.06
C ASP A 83 -17.42 -24.13 -1.05
N ARG A 84 -16.66 -23.06 -1.34
CA ARG A 84 -16.95 -22.04 -2.35
C ARG A 84 -15.97 -22.08 -3.53
N GLY A 85 -15.14 -23.11 -3.63
CA GLY A 85 -14.14 -23.24 -4.69
C GLY A 85 -13.00 -22.21 -4.57
N LEU A 86 -12.75 -21.72 -3.36
CA LEU A 86 -11.62 -20.85 -3.03
C LEU A 86 -10.56 -21.64 -2.26
N SER A 87 -9.31 -21.19 -2.34
CA SER A 87 -8.21 -21.69 -1.53
C SER A 87 -7.79 -20.68 -0.47
N VAL A 88 -7.21 -21.17 0.62
CA VAL A 88 -6.59 -20.35 1.66
C VAL A 88 -5.14 -20.74 1.77
N ARG A 89 -4.24 -19.75 1.72
CA ARG A 89 -2.82 -19.92 2.04
C ARG A 89 -2.53 -19.19 3.35
N TRP A 90 -2.04 -19.95 4.31
CA TRP A 90 -1.62 -19.48 5.63
C TRP A 90 -0.28 -20.12 5.98
N ARG A 91 0.59 -19.39 6.68
CA ARG A 91 1.84 -19.91 7.24
C ARG A 91 1.75 -19.84 8.75
N GLU A 92 2.29 -20.85 9.43
CA GLU A 92 2.34 -20.91 10.88
C GLU A 92 2.90 -19.61 11.50
N GLY A 93 2.18 -19.07 12.47
CA GLY A 93 2.53 -17.84 13.16
C GLY A 93 2.10 -16.54 12.47
N ASP A 94 1.59 -16.59 11.23
CA ASP A 94 1.03 -15.41 10.58
C ASP A 94 -0.34 -15.06 11.21
N ASP A 95 -0.56 -13.78 11.51
CA ASP A 95 -1.85 -13.22 11.94
C ASP A 95 -2.71 -12.77 10.74
N TRP A 96 -2.42 -13.31 9.56
CA TRP A 96 -3.07 -13.03 8.29
C TRP A 96 -3.00 -14.25 7.38
N ALA A 97 -3.89 -14.34 6.41
CA ALA A 97 -3.88 -15.37 5.36
C ALA A 97 -4.23 -14.74 4.01
N THR A 98 -3.98 -15.44 2.91
CA THR A 98 -4.56 -15.09 1.61
C THR A 98 -5.68 -16.04 1.24
N VAL A 99 -6.71 -15.48 0.60
CA VAL A 99 -7.80 -16.21 -0.02
C VAL A 99 -7.70 -16.00 -1.53
N GLU A 100 -7.73 -17.09 -2.29
CA GLU A 100 -7.54 -17.07 -3.74
C GLU A 100 -8.62 -17.86 -4.47
N GLY A 101 -8.93 -17.45 -5.69
CA GLY A 101 -9.82 -18.17 -6.59
C GLY A 101 -10.12 -17.38 -7.86
N SER A 102 -10.93 -17.94 -8.75
CA SER A 102 -11.36 -17.22 -9.95
C SER A 102 -12.21 -16.01 -9.59
N ALA A 103 -12.22 -14.99 -10.46
CA ALA A 103 -13.03 -13.79 -10.23
C ALA A 103 -14.52 -14.09 -9.99
N SER A 104 -15.08 -15.10 -10.66
CA SER A 104 -16.47 -15.52 -10.48
C SER A 104 -16.70 -16.23 -9.14
N ALA A 105 -15.78 -17.08 -8.70
CA ALA A 105 -15.87 -17.75 -7.40
C ALA A 105 -15.76 -16.74 -6.25
N VAL A 106 -14.83 -15.80 -6.33
CA VAL A 106 -14.68 -14.71 -5.34
C VAL A 106 -15.93 -13.84 -5.30
N ALA A 107 -16.44 -13.42 -6.46
CA ALA A 107 -17.66 -12.62 -6.56
C ALA A 107 -18.85 -13.32 -5.88
N ALA A 108 -19.05 -14.61 -6.17
CA ALA A 108 -20.14 -15.40 -5.60
C ALA A 108 -19.96 -15.63 -4.08
N ALA A 109 -18.74 -15.96 -3.64
CA ALA A 109 -18.43 -16.25 -2.24
C ALA A 109 -18.66 -15.07 -1.31
N PHE A 110 -18.26 -13.87 -1.74
CA PHE A 110 -18.36 -12.65 -0.95
C PHE A 110 -19.61 -11.81 -1.25
N GLY A 111 -20.40 -12.18 -2.26
CA GLY A 111 -21.60 -11.43 -2.66
C GLY A 111 -21.26 -10.04 -3.20
N VAL A 112 -20.16 -9.91 -3.95
CA VAL A 112 -19.67 -8.64 -4.53
C VAL A 112 -19.45 -8.76 -6.03
N SER A 113 -19.43 -7.63 -6.71
CA SER A 113 -18.99 -7.59 -8.12
C SER A 113 -17.47 -7.53 -8.22
N VAL A 114 -16.86 -8.31 -9.11
CA VAL A 114 -15.45 -8.19 -9.48
C VAL A 114 -15.36 -7.88 -10.97
N ARG A 115 -14.69 -6.79 -11.32
CA ARG A 115 -14.70 -6.23 -12.68
C ARG A 115 -13.29 -5.89 -13.13
N ASP A 116 -13.06 -6.00 -14.44
CA ASP A 116 -11.82 -5.52 -15.05
C ASP A 116 -11.95 -4.03 -15.37
N TYR A 117 -10.90 -3.28 -15.08
CA TYR A 117 -10.78 -1.85 -15.32
C TYR A 117 -9.52 -1.57 -16.12
N ARG A 118 -9.57 -0.57 -16.99
CA ARG A 118 -8.41 -0.07 -17.74
C ARG A 118 -8.16 1.40 -17.44
N ILE A 119 -6.95 1.71 -16.99
CA ILE A 119 -6.54 3.08 -16.68
C ILE A 119 -6.57 3.94 -17.95
N ARG A 120 -7.19 5.12 -17.87
CA ARG A 120 -7.36 6.02 -19.02
C ARG A 120 -6.13 6.89 -19.33
N ALA A 121 -5.44 7.37 -18.30
CA ALA A 121 -4.44 8.43 -18.44
C ALA A 121 -3.27 8.30 -17.45
N GLY A 122 -2.22 9.08 -17.74
CA GLY A 122 -0.96 9.17 -16.99
C GLY A 122 -0.04 7.98 -17.13
N VAL A 123 0.88 7.82 -16.17
CA VAL A 123 2.04 6.91 -16.31
C VAL A 123 1.68 5.43 -16.49
N ASP A 124 0.48 5.05 -16.07
CA ASP A 124 -0.05 3.69 -16.16
C ASP A 124 -1.22 3.58 -17.17
N ALA A 125 -1.39 4.55 -18.08
CA ALA A 125 -2.44 4.51 -19.10
C ALA A 125 -2.41 3.18 -19.90
N GLY A 126 -3.58 2.58 -20.10
CA GLY A 126 -3.73 1.29 -20.76
C GLY A 126 -3.57 0.07 -19.84
N ARG A 127 -3.03 0.24 -18.62
CA ARG A 127 -2.90 -0.84 -17.63
C ARG A 127 -4.28 -1.39 -17.25
N VAL A 128 -4.43 -2.71 -17.29
CA VAL A 128 -5.64 -3.44 -16.88
C VAL A 128 -5.46 -3.99 -15.47
N PHE A 129 -6.52 -3.93 -14.66
CA PHE A 129 -6.56 -4.47 -13.31
C PHE A 129 -7.98 -4.93 -12.95
N TYR A 130 -8.09 -5.94 -12.08
CA TYR A 130 -9.38 -6.30 -11.50
C TYR A 130 -9.63 -5.50 -10.21
N ALA A 131 -10.88 -5.17 -9.95
CA ALA A 131 -11.29 -4.56 -8.69
C ALA A 131 -12.76 -4.87 -8.36
N SER A 132 -13.10 -4.78 -7.08
CA SER A 132 -14.50 -4.67 -6.64
C SER A 132 -14.82 -3.23 -6.25
N PRO A 133 -15.95 -2.64 -6.69
CA PRO A 133 -16.43 -1.38 -6.15
C PRO A 133 -17.01 -1.52 -4.73
N GLN A 134 -17.12 -2.74 -4.20
CA GLN A 134 -17.70 -3.05 -2.91
C GLN A 134 -16.64 -3.68 -2.00
N GLN A 135 -16.64 -3.29 -0.72
CA GLN A 135 -15.79 -3.94 0.28
C GLN A 135 -16.37 -5.31 0.63
N PRO A 136 -15.66 -6.42 0.39
CA PRO A 136 -16.09 -7.72 0.90
C PRO A 136 -16.15 -7.71 2.43
N GLY A 137 -17.21 -8.28 2.98
CA GLY A 137 -17.39 -8.45 4.42
C GLY A 137 -16.71 -9.70 4.96
N VAL A 138 -16.50 -9.74 6.28
CA VAL A 138 -16.03 -10.96 6.97
C VAL A 138 -17.07 -12.08 6.80
N PRO A 139 -16.69 -13.27 6.29
CA PRO A 139 -17.61 -14.38 6.14
C PRO A 139 -18.26 -14.79 7.47
N PRO A 140 -19.60 -14.91 7.56
CA PRO A 140 -20.28 -15.29 8.80
C PRO A 140 -19.73 -16.55 9.46
N ALA A 141 -19.39 -17.57 8.66
CA ALA A 141 -18.85 -18.83 9.12
C ALA A 141 -17.43 -18.71 9.74
N ALA A 142 -16.68 -17.67 9.39
CA ALA A 142 -15.29 -17.45 9.85
C ALA A 142 -15.15 -16.23 10.78
N ARG A 143 -16.26 -15.67 11.29
CA ARG A 143 -16.25 -14.44 12.11
C ARG A 143 -15.46 -14.54 13.41
N THR A 144 -15.22 -15.75 13.93
CA THR A 144 -14.41 -15.98 15.14
C THR A 144 -12.91 -16.07 14.84
N GLU A 145 -12.53 -16.19 13.57
CA GLU A 145 -11.13 -16.31 13.13
C GLU A 145 -10.65 -15.08 12.37
N VAL A 146 -11.52 -14.45 11.58
CA VAL A 146 -11.18 -13.31 10.71
C VAL A 146 -11.56 -12.00 11.39
N SER A 147 -10.61 -11.08 11.49
CA SER A 147 -10.78 -9.72 12.02
C SER A 147 -11.02 -8.68 10.94
N GLY A 148 -10.60 -8.94 9.70
CA GLY A 148 -10.80 -8.04 8.57
C GLY A 148 -10.52 -8.69 7.23
N VAL A 149 -11.11 -8.13 6.17
CA VAL A 149 -10.90 -8.56 4.79
C VAL A 149 -10.32 -7.39 3.99
N GLY A 150 -9.31 -7.68 3.19
CA GLY A 150 -8.65 -6.74 2.28
C GLY A 150 -9.54 -6.25 1.15
N ARG A 151 -8.97 -5.42 0.28
CA ARG A 151 -9.61 -5.00 -0.96
C ARG A 151 -9.46 -6.09 -2.01
N ILE A 152 -10.49 -6.27 -2.83
CA ILE A 152 -10.32 -6.91 -4.13
C ILE A 152 -9.79 -5.83 -5.06
N LEU A 153 -8.47 -5.73 -5.17
CA LEU A 153 -7.78 -4.74 -6.00
C LEU A 153 -6.45 -5.30 -6.50
N SER A 154 -6.30 -5.44 -7.81
CA SER A 154 -5.07 -5.93 -8.46
C SER A 154 -4.15 -4.81 -8.94
N TYR A 155 -4.39 -3.59 -8.47
CA TYR A 155 -3.66 -2.40 -8.86
C TYR A 155 -3.03 -1.74 -7.65
N THR A 156 -1.73 -1.56 -7.72
CA THR A 156 -0.95 -0.83 -6.74
C THR A 156 -0.09 0.18 -7.49
N PRO A 157 -0.36 1.50 -7.32
CA PRO A 157 0.51 2.53 -7.86
C PRO A 157 1.92 2.34 -7.33
N ALA A 158 2.90 2.62 -8.17
CA ALA A 158 4.30 2.66 -7.76
C ALA A 158 4.78 4.11 -7.94
N GLN A 159 4.92 4.81 -6.83
CA GLN A 159 5.33 6.21 -6.82
C GLN A 159 6.76 6.34 -6.30
N THR A 160 7.54 7.10 -7.05
CA THR A 160 8.81 7.70 -6.66
C THR A 160 8.57 9.19 -6.76
N HIS A 161 8.83 9.96 -5.70
CA HIS A 161 8.62 11.39 -5.76
C HIS A 161 9.95 12.09 -5.97
N ARG A 162 10.10 12.71 -7.14
CA ARG A 162 11.22 13.59 -7.44
C ARG A 162 10.71 15.01 -7.43
N PRO A 163 10.98 15.80 -6.37
CA PRO A 163 10.61 17.19 -6.39
C PRO A 163 11.36 17.90 -7.53
N PRO A 164 10.74 18.90 -8.18
CA PRO A 164 11.48 19.75 -9.11
C PRO A 164 12.68 20.37 -8.39
N LEU A 165 13.73 20.69 -9.14
CA LEU A 165 14.89 21.39 -8.56
C LEU A 165 14.40 22.62 -7.79
N PRO A 166 14.75 22.75 -6.50
CA PRO A 166 14.25 23.83 -5.67
C PRO A 166 14.77 25.15 -6.23
N ARG A 167 13.86 25.96 -6.78
CA ARG A 167 14.18 27.27 -7.35
C ARG A 167 14.53 28.30 -6.28
N ASP A 168 14.06 28.07 -5.05
CA ASP A 168 14.16 28.99 -3.93
C ASP A 168 15.37 28.74 -3.03
N VAL A 169 16.19 27.72 -3.32
CA VAL A 169 17.45 27.45 -2.59
C VAL A 169 18.59 28.05 -3.41
N PRO A 170 19.19 29.20 -3.00
CA PRO A 170 20.12 29.97 -3.84
C PRO A 170 21.47 29.31 -4.18
N GLY A 171 21.65 28.01 -3.87
CA GLY A 171 22.79 27.18 -4.25
C GLY A 171 22.40 25.77 -4.73
N GLY A 172 21.13 25.53 -5.04
CA GLY A 172 20.60 24.21 -5.40
C GLY A 172 20.25 23.34 -4.18
N GLY A 173 21.24 22.74 -3.53
CA GLY A 173 21.03 21.82 -2.39
C GLY A 173 22.21 21.79 -1.41
N LEU A 174 22.17 20.90 -0.42
CA LEU A 174 23.27 20.71 0.52
C LEU A 174 24.27 19.68 -0.03
N THR A 175 25.57 20.01 -0.02
CA THR A 175 26.63 19.01 -0.21
C THR A 175 26.72 18.07 1.00
N PRO A 176 27.38 16.90 0.90
CA PRO A 176 27.56 15.99 2.05
C PRO A 176 28.12 16.69 3.30
N ALA A 177 29.18 17.49 3.12
CA ALA A 177 29.78 18.22 4.22
C ALA A 177 28.84 19.30 4.79
N GLN A 178 28.02 19.95 3.96
CA GLN A 178 27.01 20.90 4.43
C GLN A 178 25.87 20.20 5.17
N LEU A 179 25.43 19.01 4.71
CA LEU A 179 24.41 18.20 5.34
C LEU A 179 24.85 17.75 6.75
N LEU A 180 26.05 17.20 6.86
CA LEU A 180 26.65 16.80 8.14
C LEU A 180 26.82 17.99 9.11
N ARG A 181 27.07 19.20 8.60
CA ARG A 181 27.12 20.41 9.43
C ARG A 181 25.73 20.87 9.87
N ALA A 182 24.78 20.90 8.94
CA ALA A 182 23.41 21.35 9.20
C ALA A 182 22.73 20.52 10.30
N TYR A 183 22.98 19.20 10.33
CA TYR A 183 22.44 18.28 11.33
C TYR A 183 23.40 17.98 12.49
N ASN A 184 24.47 18.76 12.66
CA ASN A 184 25.47 18.60 13.73
C ASN A 184 26.05 17.16 13.84
N ALA A 185 26.18 16.45 12.72
CA ALA A 185 26.77 15.12 12.62
C ALA A 185 28.29 15.15 12.35
N THR A 186 28.85 16.33 12.05
CA THR A 186 30.30 16.48 11.80
C THR A 186 31.18 15.99 12.97
N PRO A 187 30.84 16.25 14.26
CA PRO A 187 31.61 15.69 15.38
C PRO A 187 31.63 14.15 15.39
N LEU A 188 30.50 13.50 15.10
CA LEU A 188 30.39 12.04 15.06
C LEU A 188 31.31 11.44 13.99
N VAL A 189 31.32 12.01 12.79
CA VAL A 189 32.21 11.55 11.71
C VAL A 189 33.69 11.71 12.10
N ARG A 190 34.06 12.80 12.79
CA ARG A 190 35.43 13.02 13.28
C ARG A 190 35.84 12.03 14.36
N GLU A 191 34.89 11.52 15.13
CA GLU A 191 35.09 10.45 16.12
C GLU A 191 35.14 9.05 15.48
N GLY A 192 34.93 8.95 14.16
CA GLY A 192 35.01 7.69 13.41
C GLY A 192 33.67 7.00 13.17
N PHE A 193 32.54 7.63 13.52
CA PHE A 193 31.21 7.11 13.21
C PHE A 193 30.86 7.36 11.73
N THR A 194 31.35 6.49 10.86
CA THR A 194 31.19 6.57 9.40
C THR A 194 30.30 5.47 8.82
N GLY A 195 29.60 4.72 9.69
CA GLY A 195 28.79 3.56 9.30
C GLY A 195 29.58 2.27 9.09
N ARG A 196 30.86 2.23 9.48
CA ARG A 196 31.68 1.02 9.40
C ARG A 196 31.02 -0.14 10.16
N GLY A 197 30.78 -1.25 9.45
CA GLY A 197 30.11 -2.43 10.00
C GLY A 197 28.57 -2.40 9.88
N GLU A 198 27.99 -1.26 9.53
CA GLU A 198 26.57 -1.12 9.28
C GLU A 198 26.20 -1.49 7.83
N THR A 199 24.99 -2.01 7.65
CA THR A 199 24.40 -2.24 6.33
C THR A 199 23.13 -1.42 6.19
N VAL A 200 23.00 -0.68 5.08
CA VAL A 200 21.81 0.10 4.75
C VAL A 200 21.16 -0.47 3.49
N LEU A 201 19.90 -0.91 3.64
CA LEU A 201 19.05 -1.38 2.54
C LEU A 201 18.19 -0.22 2.03
N VAL A 202 18.37 0.14 0.76
CA VAL A 202 17.52 1.09 0.04
C VAL A 202 16.51 0.30 -0.77
N PHE A 203 15.22 0.39 -0.42
CA PHE A 203 14.15 -0.24 -1.19
C PHE A 203 13.73 0.70 -2.32
N GLY A 204 13.94 0.28 -3.57
CA GLY A 204 13.74 1.12 -4.75
C GLY A 204 12.83 0.49 -5.82
N PHE A 205 12.15 1.34 -6.59
CA PHE A 205 11.40 0.93 -7.78
C PHE A 205 12.16 1.15 -9.09
N ASP A 206 13.27 1.88 -9.03
CA ASP A 206 14.11 2.27 -10.16
C ASP A 206 15.57 1.85 -9.91
N GLY A 207 16.37 1.82 -10.97
CA GLY A 207 17.79 1.45 -10.88
C GLY A 207 18.68 2.67 -10.71
N PHE A 208 19.98 2.41 -10.55
CA PHE A 208 21.04 3.42 -10.62
C PHE A 208 22.07 3.04 -11.70
N ARG A 209 22.92 4.00 -12.07
CA ARG A 209 24.10 3.76 -12.90
C ARG A 209 25.34 3.85 -12.03
N GLN A 210 26.24 2.86 -12.11
CA GLN A 210 27.47 2.88 -11.33
C GLN A 210 28.31 4.15 -11.58
N GLN A 211 28.34 4.62 -12.83
CA GLN A 211 29.03 5.87 -13.18
C GLN A 211 28.52 7.08 -12.39
N ASP A 212 27.22 7.15 -12.07
CA ASP A 212 26.67 8.25 -11.27
C ASP A 212 27.15 8.18 -9.82
N MET A 213 27.41 6.98 -9.28
CA MET A 213 27.98 6.79 -7.94
C MET A 213 29.44 7.22 -7.90
N ASP A 214 30.21 6.84 -8.92
CA ASP A 214 31.62 7.19 -9.05
C ASP A 214 31.81 8.70 -9.19
N ILE A 215 31.01 9.35 -10.06
CA ILE A 215 31.02 10.81 -10.23
C ILE A 215 30.69 11.51 -8.91
N TYR A 216 29.68 11.04 -8.18
CA TYR A 216 29.31 11.62 -6.89
C TYR A 216 30.45 11.51 -5.88
N ALA A 217 31.05 10.32 -5.74
CA ALA A 217 32.15 10.08 -4.83
C ALA A 217 33.36 10.96 -5.15
N ASP A 218 33.77 11.02 -6.41
CA ASP A 218 34.89 11.85 -6.86
C ASP A 218 34.62 13.35 -6.64
N THR A 219 33.40 13.81 -6.95
CA THR A 219 32.99 15.21 -6.80
C THR A 219 33.10 15.69 -5.36
N PHE A 220 32.76 14.84 -4.40
CA PHE A 220 32.74 15.20 -2.97
C PHE A 220 33.94 14.66 -2.18
N GLY A 221 34.93 14.06 -2.85
CA GLY A 221 36.12 13.50 -2.21
C GLY A 221 35.80 12.33 -1.26
N LEU A 222 34.76 11.56 -1.56
CA LEU A 222 34.35 10.37 -0.82
C LEU A 222 34.97 9.10 -1.44
N PRO A 223 35.10 8.00 -0.69
CA PRO A 223 35.46 6.72 -1.28
C PRO A 223 34.48 6.31 -2.37
N ARG A 224 34.96 5.79 -3.51
CA ARG A 224 34.08 5.18 -4.50
C ARG A 224 33.41 3.93 -3.92
N PHE A 225 32.17 3.68 -4.31
CA PHE A 225 31.34 2.62 -3.75
C PHE A 225 30.49 1.96 -4.83
N THR A 226 30.23 0.66 -4.65
CA THR A 226 29.41 -0.15 -5.55
C THR A 226 28.30 -0.80 -4.72
N PRO A 227 27.06 -0.29 -4.78
CA PRO A 227 25.94 -0.89 -4.06
C PRO A 227 25.68 -2.34 -4.51
N GLU A 228 25.44 -3.24 -3.56
CA GLU A 228 24.94 -4.59 -3.86
C GLU A 228 23.49 -4.50 -4.36
N VAL A 229 23.09 -5.32 -5.33
CA VAL A 229 21.73 -5.31 -5.87
C VAL A 229 21.02 -6.62 -5.61
N ILE A 230 19.87 -6.55 -4.94
CA ILE A 230 18.99 -7.69 -4.66
C ILE A 230 17.75 -7.64 -5.54
N GLY A 231 17.39 -8.78 -6.15
CA GLY A 231 16.20 -8.87 -7.01
C GLY A 231 16.41 -8.31 -8.42
N GLY A 232 17.67 -8.10 -8.84
CA GLY A 232 18.05 -7.58 -10.15
C GLY A 232 17.91 -6.07 -10.26
N MET A 233 18.71 -5.44 -11.13
CA MET A 233 18.65 -3.99 -11.36
C MET A 233 17.34 -3.62 -12.06
N PRO A 234 16.53 -2.69 -11.52
CA PRO A 234 15.36 -2.21 -12.26
C PRO A 234 15.78 -1.51 -13.56
N GLU A 235 15.09 -1.84 -14.66
CA GLU A 235 15.44 -1.33 -16.01
C GLU A 235 15.34 0.20 -16.13
N ARG A 236 14.36 0.78 -15.44
CA ARG A 236 14.13 2.22 -15.47
C ARG A 236 15.04 2.87 -14.44
N VAL A 237 15.87 3.80 -14.88
CA VAL A 237 16.65 4.70 -14.02
C VAL A 237 15.90 6.02 -13.97
N ARG A 238 15.14 6.25 -12.90
CA ARG A 238 14.43 7.51 -12.69
C ARG A 238 15.23 8.46 -11.83
N GLY A 239 16.23 7.95 -11.11
CA GLY A 239 17.23 8.59 -10.26
C GLY A 239 16.84 8.72 -8.79
N GLU A 240 15.74 8.09 -8.35
CA GLU A 240 15.36 8.03 -6.93
C GLU A 240 16.40 7.20 -6.16
N SER A 241 16.61 5.95 -6.61
CA SER A 241 17.61 5.08 -6.01
C SER A 241 19.03 5.66 -6.08
N SER A 242 19.39 6.37 -7.17
CA SER A 242 20.66 7.08 -7.23
C SER A 242 20.78 8.14 -6.13
N MET A 243 19.73 8.93 -5.90
CA MET A 243 19.71 9.97 -4.87
C MET A 243 19.83 9.36 -3.47
N ASP A 244 19.03 8.34 -3.16
CA ASP A 244 19.05 7.66 -1.87
C ASP A 244 20.45 7.12 -1.54
N LEU A 245 21.02 6.35 -2.48
CA LEU A 245 22.34 5.74 -2.32
C LEU A 245 23.43 6.79 -2.13
N GLN A 246 23.41 7.87 -2.92
CA GLN A 246 24.38 8.97 -2.84
C GLN A 246 24.27 9.73 -1.51
N VAL A 247 23.06 10.10 -1.09
CA VAL A 247 22.85 10.86 0.16
C VAL A 247 23.28 10.02 1.36
N ILE A 248 22.92 8.74 1.41
CA ILE A 248 23.36 7.84 2.48
C ILE A 248 24.89 7.71 2.49
N HIS A 249 25.51 7.48 1.32
CA HIS A 249 26.96 7.39 1.20
C HIS A 249 27.68 8.67 1.65
N GLY A 250 27.09 9.84 1.39
CA GLY A 250 27.60 11.13 1.84
C GLY A 250 27.59 11.31 3.36
N ILE A 251 26.74 10.58 4.10
CA ILE A 251 26.66 10.64 5.57
C ILE A 251 27.51 9.54 6.20
N VAL A 252 27.42 8.31 5.68
CA VAL A 252 28.06 7.09 6.21
C VAL A 252 28.89 6.37 5.13
N PRO A 253 30.05 6.91 4.73
CA PRO A 253 30.82 6.43 3.58
C PRO A 253 31.45 5.04 3.75
N ASP A 254 31.50 4.51 4.98
CA ASP A 254 32.03 3.17 5.26
C ASP A 254 30.91 2.11 5.44
N ALA A 255 29.64 2.50 5.28
CA ALA A 255 28.52 1.56 5.36
C ALA A 255 28.41 0.70 4.09
N LYS A 256 27.97 -0.54 4.25
CA LYS A 256 27.58 -1.38 3.12
C LYS A 256 26.22 -0.91 2.61
N LEU A 257 26.15 -0.48 1.34
CA LEU A 257 24.89 -0.08 0.70
C LEU A 257 24.34 -1.20 -0.18
N VAL A 258 23.04 -1.42 -0.08
CA VAL A 258 22.33 -2.44 -0.86
C VAL A 258 21.07 -1.81 -1.46
N LEU A 259 20.92 -1.89 -2.78
CA LEU A 259 19.65 -1.63 -3.46
C LEU A 259 18.80 -2.91 -3.44
N VAL A 260 17.63 -2.84 -2.83
CA VAL A 260 16.61 -3.88 -2.84
C VAL A 260 15.55 -3.51 -3.88
N ASN A 261 15.46 -4.30 -4.95
CA ASN A 261 14.46 -4.08 -6.00
C ASN A 261 13.05 -4.44 -5.51
N ALA A 262 12.29 -3.41 -5.14
CA ALA A 262 10.90 -3.53 -4.71
C ALA A 262 9.92 -3.45 -5.90
N ARG A 263 10.37 -3.21 -7.14
CA ARG A 263 9.50 -3.01 -8.31
C ARG A 263 8.63 -4.23 -8.58
N SER A 264 9.16 -5.43 -8.37
CA SER A 264 8.47 -6.71 -8.52
C SER A 264 7.24 -6.82 -7.62
N THR A 265 7.18 -6.12 -6.49
CA THR A 265 6.02 -6.13 -5.58
C THR A 265 4.80 -5.39 -6.17
N THR A 266 5.01 -4.55 -7.17
CA THR A 266 3.96 -3.72 -7.80
C THR A 266 3.54 -4.24 -9.18
N ASN A 267 4.05 -5.40 -9.60
CA ASN A 267 3.59 -6.03 -10.83
C ASN A 267 2.12 -6.46 -10.67
N ASN A 268 1.35 -6.30 -11.74
CA ASN A 268 -0.09 -6.60 -11.75
C ASN A 268 -0.41 -8.09 -11.78
N ASP A 269 0.61 -8.94 -11.79
CA ASP A 269 0.46 -10.38 -11.95
C ASP A 269 -0.22 -10.95 -10.70
N GLY A 270 -1.51 -11.22 -10.82
CA GLY A 270 -2.34 -11.79 -9.76
C GLY A 270 -2.80 -10.81 -8.69
N GLY A 271 -2.15 -9.68 -8.44
CA GLY A 271 -2.41 -8.82 -7.27
C GLY A 271 -1.44 -9.11 -6.12
N GLY A 272 -1.89 -8.96 -4.87
CA GLY A 272 -1.10 -9.36 -3.68
C GLY A 272 0.16 -8.51 -3.44
N ALA A 273 0.16 -7.23 -3.81
CA ALA A 273 1.36 -6.39 -3.72
C ALA A 273 1.99 -6.34 -2.32
N PHE A 274 1.15 -6.24 -1.28
CA PHE A 274 1.63 -6.19 0.10
C PHE A 274 2.05 -7.55 0.65
N GLU A 275 1.50 -8.67 0.16
CA GLU A 275 2.06 -9.99 0.45
C GLU A 275 3.47 -10.10 -0.15
N LYS A 276 3.64 -9.75 -1.43
CA LYS A 276 4.94 -9.76 -2.10
C LYS A 276 5.96 -8.87 -1.39
N LEU A 277 5.54 -7.69 -0.94
CA LEU A 277 6.38 -6.78 -0.15
C LEU A 277 6.72 -7.37 1.23
N GLY A 278 5.75 -7.93 1.95
CA GLY A 278 5.99 -8.59 3.22
C GLY A 278 7.01 -9.73 3.09
N ARG A 279 6.88 -10.58 2.06
CA ARG A 279 7.85 -11.65 1.76
C ARG A 279 9.23 -11.10 1.41
N LEU A 280 9.32 -10.00 0.66
CA LEU A 280 10.58 -9.34 0.37
C LEU A 280 11.26 -8.82 1.65
N MET A 281 10.49 -8.21 2.55
CA MET A 281 10.97 -7.71 3.85
C MET A 281 11.44 -8.85 4.76
N GLU A 282 10.71 -9.97 4.81
CA GLU A 282 11.13 -11.18 5.53
C GLU A 282 12.46 -11.70 4.99
N ALA A 283 12.59 -11.85 3.67
CA ALA A 283 13.84 -12.30 3.05
C ALA A 283 15.02 -11.35 3.35
N MET A 284 14.77 -10.05 3.46
CA MET A 284 15.80 -9.07 3.81
C MET A 284 16.16 -9.11 5.30
N THR A 285 15.19 -9.44 6.16
CA THR A 285 15.45 -9.68 7.59
C THR A 285 16.36 -10.87 7.78
N ASP A 286 16.11 -11.97 7.08
CA ASP A 286 16.91 -13.19 7.17
C ASP A 286 18.33 -12.98 6.61
N ARG A 287 18.45 -12.23 5.50
CA ARG A 287 19.73 -12.00 4.82
C ARG A 287 20.58 -10.92 5.48
N PHE A 288 19.96 -9.90 6.05
CA PHE A 288 20.62 -8.73 6.64
C PHE A 288 20.02 -8.40 8.01
N PRO A 289 20.17 -9.28 9.00
CA PRO A 289 19.62 -9.05 10.35
C PRO A 289 20.22 -7.77 10.94
N GLY A 290 19.36 -6.90 11.48
CA GLY A 290 19.77 -5.64 12.08
C GLY A 290 20.07 -4.50 11.11
N ALA A 291 19.99 -4.71 9.79
CA ALA A 291 20.25 -3.65 8.82
C ALA A 291 19.28 -2.46 8.95
N VAL A 292 19.74 -1.27 8.60
CA VAL A 292 18.91 -0.07 8.49
C VAL A 292 18.17 -0.11 7.15
N TRP A 293 16.86 0.11 7.15
CA TRP A 293 16.04 0.13 5.94
C TRP A 293 15.60 1.56 5.61
N SER A 294 15.71 1.95 4.35
CA SER A 294 15.22 3.21 3.81
C SER A 294 14.23 2.96 2.68
N PHE A 295 13.04 3.52 2.81
CA PHE A 295 11.98 3.50 1.81
C PHE A 295 11.70 4.94 1.35
N SER A 296 12.20 5.31 0.17
CA SER A 296 11.82 6.56 -0.54
C SER A 296 10.80 6.27 -1.64
N ILE A 297 9.92 5.30 -1.39
CA ILE A 297 8.95 4.76 -2.36
C ILE A 297 7.57 4.61 -1.71
N GLY A 298 6.52 4.72 -2.53
CA GLY A 298 5.13 4.60 -2.08
C GLY A 298 4.30 3.68 -2.96
N TRP A 299 3.39 2.92 -2.34
CA TRP A 299 2.44 2.01 -3.00
C TRP A 299 1.09 2.68 -3.31
N GLY A 300 1.09 4.00 -3.49
CA GLY A 300 -0.12 4.82 -3.56
C GLY A 300 -0.62 5.27 -2.19
N CYS A 301 -1.79 5.90 -2.17
CA CYS A 301 -2.35 6.42 -0.93
C CYS A 301 -3.01 5.33 -0.05
N ASP A 302 -2.99 5.54 1.25
CA ASP A 302 -3.53 4.62 2.27
C ASP A 302 -5.03 4.34 2.09
N ARG A 303 -5.79 5.29 1.54
CA ARG A 303 -7.23 5.17 1.29
C ARG A 303 -7.60 4.23 0.14
N LEU A 304 -6.63 3.77 -0.66
CA LEU A 304 -6.88 2.69 -1.62
C LEU A 304 -7.01 1.33 -0.96
N PHE A 305 -6.47 1.16 0.24
CA PHE A 305 -6.31 -0.13 0.89
C PHE A 305 -7.04 -0.16 2.24
N THR A 306 -6.98 -1.30 2.90
CA THR A 306 -7.47 -1.52 4.27
C THR A 306 -6.32 -1.93 5.18
N ALA A 307 -6.57 -1.92 6.49
CA ALA A 307 -5.62 -2.46 7.46
C ALA A 307 -5.30 -3.95 7.21
N ALA A 308 -6.22 -4.72 6.62
CA ALA A 308 -6.01 -6.12 6.30
C ALA A 308 -5.05 -6.31 5.12
N ASP A 309 -5.09 -5.43 4.12
CA ASP A 309 -4.14 -5.45 3.00
C ASP A 309 -2.70 -5.25 3.50
N PHE A 310 -2.52 -4.41 4.52
CA PHE A 310 -1.21 -4.14 5.12
C PHE A 310 -0.75 -5.18 6.16
N ALA A 311 -1.56 -6.18 6.50
CA ALA A 311 -1.20 -7.17 7.53
C ALA A 311 0.14 -7.90 7.24
N PRO A 312 0.45 -8.33 5.99
CA PRO A 312 1.72 -8.99 5.68
C PRO A 312 2.93 -8.07 5.92
N VAL A 313 2.82 -6.80 5.52
CA VAL A 313 3.88 -5.79 5.71
C VAL A 313 4.07 -5.47 7.18
N ARG A 314 2.98 -5.34 7.93
CA ARG A 314 3.03 -5.12 9.39
C ARG A 314 3.70 -6.29 10.12
N ALA A 315 3.35 -7.52 9.77
CA ALA A 315 3.95 -8.72 10.36
C ALA A 315 5.45 -8.80 10.05
N ALA A 316 5.83 -8.58 8.78
CA ALA A 316 7.23 -8.57 8.35
C ALA A 316 8.04 -7.47 9.04
N LEU A 317 7.51 -6.24 9.11
CA LEU A 317 8.16 -5.13 9.80
C LEU A 317 8.34 -5.43 11.30
N ALA A 318 7.30 -5.93 11.97
CA ALA A 318 7.40 -6.31 13.37
C ALA A 318 8.45 -7.41 13.59
N GLY A 319 8.60 -8.35 12.65
CA GLY A 319 9.69 -9.33 12.62
C GLY A 319 11.06 -8.67 12.56
N ALA A 320 11.27 -7.80 11.59
CA ALA A 320 12.54 -7.09 11.39
C ALA A 320 12.94 -6.25 12.62
N LEU A 321 11.99 -5.53 13.21
CA LEU A 321 12.23 -4.71 14.41
C LEU A 321 12.70 -5.58 15.60
N ARG A 322 12.18 -6.81 15.75
CA ARG A 322 12.64 -7.74 16.80
C ARG A 322 14.07 -8.22 16.60
N THR A 323 14.58 -8.19 15.37
CA THR A 323 15.97 -8.55 15.04
C THR A 323 16.91 -7.34 14.97
N GLY A 324 16.48 -6.17 15.45
CA GLY A 324 17.32 -4.98 15.53
C GLY A 324 17.29 -4.07 14.30
N THR A 325 16.48 -4.38 13.28
CA THR A 325 16.31 -3.48 12.12
C THR A 325 15.72 -2.15 12.57
N THR A 326 16.23 -1.05 12.00
CA THR A 326 15.57 0.26 12.06
C THR A 326 15.07 0.60 10.66
N ALA A 327 13.78 0.93 10.52
CA ALA A 327 13.19 1.24 9.22
C ALA A 327 12.71 2.69 9.14
N PHE A 328 13.13 3.39 8.10
CA PHE A 328 12.72 4.75 7.76
C PHE A 328 11.87 4.72 6.49
N ASN A 329 10.72 5.37 6.51
CA ASN A 329 9.83 5.49 5.36
C ASN A 329 9.48 6.96 5.13
N ALA A 330 9.69 7.45 3.91
CA ALA A 330 9.35 8.80 3.53
C ALA A 330 7.83 9.03 3.65
N THR A 331 7.42 10.18 4.20
CA THR A 331 6.00 10.49 4.45
C THR A 331 5.23 10.90 3.19
N GLY A 332 5.91 11.03 2.05
CA GLY A 332 5.38 11.52 0.78
C GLY A 332 5.63 13.01 0.55
N ASP A 333 5.65 13.40 -0.72
CA ASP A 333 5.99 14.77 -1.19
C ASP A 333 4.75 15.62 -1.48
N LEU A 334 3.56 15.06 -1.28
CA LEU A 334 2.26 15.71 -1.53
C LEU A 334 1.63 16.28 -0.27
N ALA A 335 2.35 16.30 0.86
CA ALA A 335 1.82 16.65 2.17
C ALA A 335 0.49 15.91 2.43
N GLY A 336 -0.57 16.61 2.84
CA GLY A 336 -1.90 16.02 3.07
C GLY A 336 -2.68 15.65 1.80
N LEU A 337 -2.10 15.76 0.61
CA LEU A 337 -2.78 15.61 -0.69
C LEU A 337 -2.51 14.29 -1.40
N GLU A 338 -1.80 13.35 -0.77
CA GLU A 338 -1.48 12.03 -1.35
C GLU A 338 -2.73 11.33 -1.92
N CYS A 339 -3.84 11.38 -1.18
CA CYS A 339 -5.13 10.79 -1.59
C CYS A 339 -5.90 11.58 -2.64
N LYS A 340 -5.58 12.87 -2.84
CA LYS A 340 -6.28 13.73 -3.79
C LYS A 340 -5.79 13.45 -5.22
N GLY A 341 -4.53 13.02 -5.35
CA GLY A 341 -3.78 13.13 -6.61
C GLY A 341 -3.65 14.59 -7.01
N GLY A 342 -2.80 14.91 -7.99
CA GLY A 342 -2.88 16.20 -8.69
C GLY A 342 -4.25 16.39 -9.36
N GLN A 343 -4.37 17.26 -10.35
CA GLN A 343 -5.65 17.54 -11.02
C GLN A 343 -6.41 16.29 -11.53
N ARG A 344 -5.74 15.12 -11.65
CA ARG A 344 -6.28 13.75 -11.81
C ARG A 344 -5.37 12.71 -11.12
N TRP A 345 -5.85 11.50 -10.84
CA TRP A 345 -5.15 10.44 -10.08
C TRP A 345 -3.74 10.11 -10.59
N SER A 346 -3.51 10.25 -11.89
CA SER A 346 -2.26 9.90 -12.56
C SER A 346 -1.36 11.10 -12.86
N ALA A 347 -1.73 12.29 -12.40
CA ALA A 347 -0.95 13.51 -12.60
C ALA A 347 -0.02 13.72 -11.40
N PRO A 348 1.28 13.99 -11.64
CA PRO A 348 2.13 14.55 -10.59
C PRO A 348 1.58 15.93 -10.15
N PRO A 349 1.94 16.41 -8.95
CA PRO A 349 1.52 17.71 -8.44
C PRO A 349 1.90 18.86 -9.37
#